data_AF-A0A286UM32-F1
#
_entry.id   AF-A0A286UM32-F1
#
_cell.length_a   1.000
_cell.length_b   1.000
_cell.length_c   1.000
_cell.angle_alpha   90.00
_cell.angle_beta   90.00
_cell.angle_gamma   90.00
#
_symmetry.space_group_name_H-M   'P 1'
#
loop_
_entity.id
_entity.type
_entity.pdbx_description
1 polymer ?
#
loop_
_entity_poly.entity_id
_entity_poly.type
_entity_poly.pdbx_seq_one_letter_code
_entity_poly.pdbx_strand_id
1 'polypeptide(L)'
;MASRLAICLLGYVLFMKSQVPFPVDQLHKMQLVRTDDIRIRKKQDSLLDSYDLLQSHLLSTFTSLGTALASNMIYKAAEKVHFAIVLGPNSTSLSGARARVLLELDSLFVPPTVKLAKIPPNNIAHNGNLKENVHTSDIKVRGSLKDNVDSQPLRVLKQSFLTKFIPLTSEREEVEDPPLSEYGSDTSDEDSENEDSENNNDEAVLKGVERLLLRTLANANANPDLGIGEDLHPMLTSVLLRAPRRFVHPNWVPRQNMTRDMDLALHAFNDPSHSNDNHQTSASKSKSKIKTECIRVRCHASNTDQRSKETLESADSADNVSTAQDEDDELIWWAWDGKIEGFSEW
;
A
#
# COMPACT_ATOMS: atom_id res chain seq x y z
N MET A 1 3.83 -4.18 6.73
CA MET A 1 5.04 -4.49 5.93
C MET A 1 4.97 -3.95 4.50
N ALA A 2 4.04 -4.41 3.65
CA ALA A 2 3.91 -3.99 2.25
C ALA A 2 3.86 -2.45 2.06
N SER A 3 3.06 -1.76 2.88
CA SER A 3 2.98 -0.29 2.91
C SER A 3 4.33 0.37 3.15
N ARG A 4 5.09 -0.11 4.15
CA ARG A 4 6.41 0.39 4.52
C ARG A 4 7.44 0.17 3.41
N LEU A 5 7.44 -1.00 2.78
CA LEU A 5 8.34 -1.28 1.66
C LEU A 5 8.04 -0.39 0.44
N ALA A 6 6.76 -0.18 0.13
CA ALA A 6 6.34 0.70 -0.97
C ALA A 6 6.76 2.16 -0.73
N ILE A 7 6.57 2.69 0.48
CA ILE A 7 6.93 4.08 0.81
C ILE A 7 8.46 4.27 0.90
N CYS A 8 9.18 3.31 1.48
CA CYS A 8 10.66 3.32 1.48
C CYS A 8 11.21 3.28 0.07
N LEU A 9 10.66 2.43 -0.80
CA LEU A 9 11.05 2.39 -2.21
C LEU A 9 10.75 3.74 -2.89
N LEU A 10 9.57 4.33 -2.67
CA LEU A 10 9.22 5.62 -3.26
C LEU A 10 10.22 6.72 -2.86
N GLY A 11 10.55 6.84 -1.57
CA GLY A 11 11.53 7.80 -1.09
C GLY A 11 12.91 7.60 -1.73
N TYR A 12 13.31 6.34 -1.88
CA TYR A 12 14.57 5.99 -2.56
C TYR A 12 14.55 6.33 -4.05
N VAL A 13 13.46 6.00 -4.76
CA VAL A 13 13.32 6.31 -6.20
C VAL A 13 13.32 7.81 -6.45
N LEU A 14 12.64 8.60 -5.61
CA LEU A 14 12.64 10.06 -5.73
C LEU A 14 14.07 10.61 -5.62
N PHE A 15 14.87 10.12 -4.67
CA PHE A 15 16.26 10.54 -4.52
C PHE A 15 17.13 10.06 -5.69
N MET A 16 17.04 8.78 -6.05
CA MET A 16 17.89 8.18 -7.09
C MET A 16 17.61 8.69 -8.51
N LYS A 17 16.39 9.15 -8.77
CA LYS A 17 15.99 9.76 -10.04
C LYS A 17 16.12 11.28 -10.01
N SER A 18 16.87 11.84 -9.06
CA SER A 18 17.12 13.28 -8.93
C SER A 18 15.83 14.12 -8.85
N GLN A 19 14.75 13.54 -8.31
CA GLN A 19 13.48 14.23 -8.07
C GLN A 19 13.50 15.00 -6.75
N VAL A 20 14.40 14.67 -5.84
CA VAL A 20 14.67 15.42 -4.62
C VAL A 20 16.18 15.49 -4.37
N PRO A 21 16.69 16.60 -3.80
CA PRO A 21 18.13 16.79 -3.60
C PRO A 21 18.71 15.91 -2.48
N PHE A 22 17.86 15.49 -1.54
CA PHE A 22 18.24 14.66 -0.39
C PHE A 22 17.22 13.54 -0.17
N PRO A 23 17.61 12.44 0.50
CA PRO A 23 16.66 11.44 0.96
C PRO A 23 15.51 12.09 1.75
N VAL A 24 14.29 11.60 1.54
CA VAL A 24 13.06 12.18 2.13
C VAL A 24 13.16 12.28 3.66
N ASP A 25 13.77 11.30 4.34
CA ASP A 25 14.00 11.35 5.80
C ASP A 25 14.93 12.50 6.23
N GLN A 26 15.89 12.88 5.38
CA GLN A 26 16.77 14.02 5.63
C GLN A 26 16.02 15.33 5.39
N LEU A 27 15.18 15.41 4.35
CA LEU A 27 14.36 16.59 4.07
C LEU A 27 13.45 16.97 5.25
N HIS A 28 12.83 15.99 5.92
CA HIS A 28 12.06 16.23 7.13
C HIS A 28 12.89 16.90 8.23
N LYS A 29 14.14 16.47 8.41
CA LYS A 29 15.05 17.06 9.41
C LYS A 29 15.55 18.43 9.00
N MET A 30 15.69 18.67 7.70
CA MET A 30 16.18 19.94 7.18
C MET A 30 15.13 21.05 7.20
N GLN A 31 13.83 20.74 7.33
CA GLN A 31 12.80 21.77 7.58
C GLN A 31 13.09 22.65 8.81
N LEU A 32 13.93 22.15 9.74
CA LEU A 32 14.40 22.88 10.91
C LEU A 32 15.47 23.94 10.57
N VAL A 33 16.24 23.74 9.50
CA VAL A 33 17.33 24.63 9.07
C VAL A 33 16.81 25.51 7.94
N ARG A 34 16.33 26.70 8.30
CA ARG A 34 15.66 27.64 7.38
C ARG A 34 16.57 28.08 6.23
N THR A 35 16.18 27.78 5.00
CA THR A 35 16.63 28.49 3.79
C THR A 35 15.80 29.75 3.58
N ASP A 36 16.42 30.83 3.07
CA ASP A 36 15.75 32.13 2.86
C ASP A 36 14.80 32.12 1.64
N ASP A 37 14.88 31.12 0.76
CA ASP A 37 14.02 31.03 -0.42
C ASP A 37 12.65 30.41 -0.11
N ILE A 38 11.65 31.29 0.00
CA ILE A 38 10.24 30.96 0.24
C ILE A 38 9.69 30.00 -0.83
N ARG A 39 10.16 30.06 -2.08
CA ARG A 39 9.64 29.22 -3.17
C ARG A 39 10.11 27.79 -3.05
N ILE A 40 11.40 27.58 -2.76
CA ILE A 40 11.98 26.25 -2.55
C ILE A 40 11.28 25.59 -1.36
N ARG A 41 11.12 26.34 -0.26
CA ARG A 41 10.42 25.86 0.93
C ARG A 41 8.99 25.41 0.64
N LYS A 42 8.22 26.18 -0.14
CA LYS A 42 6.85 25.80 -0.52
C LYS A 42 6.80 24.51 -1.34
N LYS A 43 7.77 24.28 -2.24
CA LYS A 43 7.87 23.03 -3.01
C LYS A 43 8.21 21.86 -2.09
N GLN A 44 9.18 22.04 -1.19
CA GLN A 44 9.57 21.05 -0.20
C GLN A 44 8.38 20.68 0.70
N ASP A 45 7.70 21.65 1.29
CA ASP A 45 6.54 21.43 2.15
C ASP A 45 5.42 20.71 1.39
N SER A 46 5.11 21.14 0.15
CA SER A 46 4.12 20.46 -0.68
C SER A 46 4.49 19.01 -1.04
N LEU A 47 5.78 18.71 -1.23
CA LEU A 47 6.25 17.35 -1.48
C LEU A 47 6.10 16.48 -0.22
N LEU A 48 6.53 16.99 0.93
CA LEU A 48 6.49 16.27 2.20
C LEU A 48 5.04 16.03 2.64
N ASP A 49 4.16 17.02 2.53
CA ASP A 49 2.72 16.88 2.80
C ASP A 49 2.10 15.78 1.91
N SER A 50 2.46 15.74 0.63
CA SER A 50 1.95 14.74 -0.31
C SER A 50 2.51 13.34 -0.03
N TYR A 51 3.79 13.26 0.35
CA TYR A 51 4.46 12.02 0.73
C TYR A 51 3.84 11.42 2.00
N ASP A 52 3.64 12.23 3.03
CA ASP A 52 3.01 11.83 4.30
C ASP A 52 1.55 11.44 4.09
N LEU A 53 0.82 12.18 3.26
CA LEU A 53 -0.55 11.83 2.88
C LEU A 53 -0.61 10.46 2.20
N LEU A 54 0.26 10.20 1.22
CA LEU A 54 0.35 8.89 0.58
C LEU A 54 0.72 7.80 1.59
N GLN A 55 1.72 8.04 2.44
CA GLN A 55 2.15 7.11 3.47
C GLN A 55 0.99 6.70 4.39
N SER A 56 0.18 7.68 4.83
CA SER A 56 -0.99 7.43 5.66
C SER A 56 -2.05 6.56 4.95
N HIS A 57 -2.22 6.76 3.64
CA HIS A 57 -3.18 5.98 2.84
C HIS A 57 -2.68 4.58 2.51
N LEU A 58 -1.38 4.36 2.35
CA LEU A 58 -0.85 3.05 1.95
C LEU A 58 -1.20 1.96 2.97
N LEU A 59 -1.26 2.28 4.26
CA LEU A 59 -1.67 1.30 5.27
C LEU A 59 -3.09 0.78 5.03
N SER A 60 -4.09 1.67 4.94
CA SER A 60 -5.48 1.28 4.66
C SER A 60 -5.66 0.68 3.27
N THR A 61 -4.85 1.13 2.31
CA THR A 61 -4.82 0.62 0.93
C THR A 61 -4.46 -0.86 0.91
N PHE A 62 -3.33 -1.25 1.51
CA PHE A 62 -2.89 -2.65 1.51
C PHE A 62 -3.82 -3.55 2.35
N THR A 63 -4.48 -3.03 3.39
CA THR A 63 -5.52 -3.75 4.13
C THR A 63 -6.77 -4.00 3.29
N SER A 64 -7.27 -2.97 2.58
CA SER A 64 -8.42 -3.09 1.68
C SER A 64 -8.09 -4.01 0.49
N LEU A 65 -6.90 -3.87 -0.08
CA LEU A 65 -6.41 -4.74 -1.15
C LEU A 65 -6.36 -6.19 -0.67
N GLY A 66 -5.73 -6.47 0.47
CA GLY A 66 -5.68 -7.82 1.03
C GLY A 66 -7.09 -8.42 1.18
N THR A 67 -8.04 -7.65 1.71
CA THR A 67 -9.44 -8.08 1.82
C THR A 67 -10.07 -8.40 0.46
N ALA A 68 -9.83 -7.55 -0.55
CA ALA A 68 -10.33 -7.74 -1.91
C ALA A 68 -9.69 -8.95 -2.62
N LEU A 69 -8.43 -9.27 -2.33
CA LEU A 69 -7.75 -10.47 -2.84
C LEU A 69 -8.28 -11.73 -2.15
N ALA A 70 -8.43 -11.72 -0.82
CA ALA A 70 -8.91 -12.89 -0.08
C ALA A 70 -10.38 -13.26 -0.35
N SER A 71 -11.21 -12.32 -0.80
CA SER A 71 -12.58 -12.66 -1.22
C SER A 71 -12.61 -13.52 -2.49
N ASN A 72 -11.48 -13.59 -3.21
CA ASN A 72 -11.34 -14.39 -4.40
C ASN A 72 -11.07 -15.87 -4.05
N MET A 73 -12.12 -16.70 -3.98
CA MET A 73 -11.96 -18.11 -3.63
C MET A 73 -11.17 -18.93 -4.66
N ILE A 74 -10.99 -18.37 -5.88
CA ILE A 74 -10.29 -19.01 -7.00
C ILE A 74 -8.77 -18.84 -6.89
N TYR A 75 -8.28 -17.79 -6.21
CA TYR A 75 -6.85 -17.43 -6.19
C TYR A 75 -6.23 -17.81 -4.84
N LYS A 76 -6.19 -19.11 -4.54
CA LYS A 76 -5.50 -19.65 -3.35
C LYS A 76 -3.98 -19.69 -3.48
N ALA A 77 -3.42 -19.39 -4.65
CA ALA A 77 -1.97 -19.35 -4.87
C ALA A 77 -1.46 -17.93 -4.66
N ALA A 78 -0.75 -17.70 -3.55
CA ALA A 78 0.05 -16.52 -3.20
C ALA A 78 0.02 -15.40 -4.27
N GLU A 79 -0.97 -14.50 -4.16
CA GLU A 79 -1.18 -13.49 -5.17
C GLU A 79 -0.07 -12.43 -5.09
N LYS A 80 0.61 -12.22 -6.22
CA LYS A 80 1.63 -11.19 -6.36
C LYS A 80 0.95 -9.84 -6.39
N VAL A 81 1.41 -8.92 -5.53
CA VAL A 81 0.94 -7.54 -5.55
C VAL A 81 1.94 -6.69 -6.31
N HIS A 82 1.44 -5.91 -7.28
CA HIS A 82 2.26 -5.00 -8.07
C HIS A 82 1.98 -3.55 -7.68
N PHE A 83 3.05 -2.83 -7.38
CA PHE A 83 3.06 -1.41 -7.10
C PHE A 83 3.99 -0.72 -8.10
N ALA A 84 3.58 0.39 -8.68
CA ALA A 84 4.37 1.07 -9.71
C ALA A 84 4.56 2.55 -9.39
N ILE A 85 5.76 3.05 -9.68
CA ILE A 85 6.14 4.45 -9.60
C ILE A 85 6.47 4.89 -11.03
N VAL A 86 5.73 5.87 -11.55
CA VAL A 86 5.86 6.37 -12.90
C VAL A 86 6.29 7.83 -12.85
N LEU A 87 7.44 8.14 -13.44
CA LEU A 87 7.97 9.51 -13.50
C LEU A 87 7.77 10.08 -14.90
N GLY A 88 7.10 11.23 -15.01
CA GLY A 88 6.83 11.86 -16.29
C GLY A 88 6.22 13.26 -16.19
N PRO A 89 6.05 13.95 -17.32
CA PRO A 89 5.46 15.29 -17.35
C PRO A 89 3.96 15.27 -17.03
N ASN A 90 3.28 14.15 -17.27
CA ASN A 90 1.83 14.01 -17.14
C ASN A 90 1.50 12.77 -16.29
N SER A 91 0.63 12.91 -15.30
CA SER A 91 0.16 11.78 -14.49
C SER A 91 -0.84 10.90 -15.22
N THR A 92 -1.50 11.43 -16.26
CA THR A 92 -2.64 10.80 -16.94
C THR A 92 -2.24 9.89 -18.10
N SER A 93 -1.01 9.98 -18.61
CA SER A 93 -0.57 9.23 -19.79
C SER A 93 0.80 8.61 -19.58
N LEU A 94 0.90 7.28 -19.75
CA LEU A 94 2.19 6.57 -19.70
C LEU A 94 3.09 6.86 -20.89
N SER A 95 2.54 7.31 -22.01
CA SER A 95 3.32 7.55 -23.24
C SER A 95 4.40 8.62 -23.04
N GLY A 96 4.17 9.54 -22.09
CA GLY A 96 5.14 10.57 -21.70
C GLY A 96 6.11 10.15 -20.60
N ALA A 97 5.96 8.96 -20.01
CA ALA A 97 6.79 8.52 -18.89
C ALA A 97 8.26 8.43 -19.32
N ARG A 98 9.15 8.94 -18.47
CA ARG A 98 10.60 8.88 -18.66
C ARG A 98 11.20 7.66 -17.99
N ALA A 99 10.71 7.33 -16.80
CA ALA A 99 11.10 6.16 -16.05
C ALA A 99 9.90 5.50 -15.37
N ARG A 100 9.99 4.19 -15.20
CA ARG A 100 9.03 3.37 -14.47
C ARG A 100 9.78 2.46 -13.52
N VAL A 101 9.34 2.38 -12.28
CA VAL A 101 9.85 1.42 -11.29
C VAL A 101 8.69 0.55 -10.84
N LEU A 102 8.82 -0.76 -11.02
CA LEU A 102 7.85 -1.77 -10.61
C LEU A 102 8.34 -2.48 -9.36
N LEU A 103 7.47 -2.60 -8.37
CA LEU A 103 7.66 -3.39 -7.17
C LEU A 103 6.68 -4.56 -7.21
N GLU A 104 7.22 -5.78 -7.25
CA GLU A 104 6.47 -7.02 -7.06
C GLU A 104 6.68 -7.49 -5.62
N LEU A 105 5.59 -7.53 -4.85
CA LEU A 105 5.53 -8.13 -3.53
C LEU A 105 4.91 -9.51 -3.66
N ASP A 106 5.70 -10.53 -3.38
CA ASP A 106 5.23 -11.91 -3.34
C ASP A 106 4.70 -12.25 -1.95
N SER A 107 3.67 -13.11 -1.91
CA SER A 107 3.16 -13.73 -0.68
C SER A 107 2.59 -12.72 0.32
N LEU A 108 1.69 -11.84 -0.14
CA LEU A 108 0.92 -11.00 0.78
C LEU A 108 -0.01 -11.90 1.60
N PHE A 109 0.35 -12.13 2.87
CA PHE A 109 -0.52 -12.87 3.78
C PHE A 109 -1.77 -12.05 4.05
N VAL A 110 -2.92 -12.58 3.64
CA VAL A 110 -4.21 -12.06 4.06
C VAL A 110 -4.76 -13.04 5.08
N PRO A 111 -4.99 -12.61 6.34
CA PRO A 111 -5.66 -13.45 7.31
C PRO A 111 -7.00 -13.90 6.72
N PRO A 112 -7.34 -15.20 6.75
CA PRO A 112 -8.63 -15.64 6.28
C PRO A 112 -9.69 -14.88 7.08
N THR A 113 -10.51 -14.09 6.38
CA THR A 113 -11.66 -13.45 7.00
C THR A 113 -12.53 -14.58 7.49
N VAL A 114 -12.60 -14.77 8.81
CA VAL A 114 -13.53 -15.71 9.42
C VAL A 114 -14.89 -15.28 8.93
N LYS A 115 -15.45 -16.03 7.97
CA LYS A 115 -16.81 -15.83 7.53
C LYS A 115 -17.64 -16.11 8.77
N LEU A 116 -18.00 -15.06 9.51
CA LEU A 116 -19.05 -15.12 10.52
C LEU A 116 -20.22 -15.74 9.78
N ALA A 117 -20.48 -17.01 10.05
CA ALA A 117 -21.57 -17.73 9.44
C ALA A 117 -22.77 -16.82 9.61
N LYS A 118 -23.34 -16.34 8.49
CA LYS A 118 -24.59 -15.58 8.54
C LYS A 118 -25.53 -16.50 9.29
N ILE A 119 -25.76 -16.19 10.58
CA ILE A 119 -26.73 -16.91 11.39
C ILE A 119 -28.00 -16.74 10.57
N PRO A 120 -28.56 -17.83 10.01
CA PRO A 120 -29.79 -17.72 9.25
C PRO A 120 -30.76 -16.97 10.16
N PRO A 121 -31.45 -15.92 9.66
CA PRO A 121 -32.38 -15.18 10.50
C PRO A 121 -33.33 -16.22 11.08
N ASN A 122 -33.16 -16.49 12.37
CA ASN A 122 -34.00 -17.43 13.08
C ASN A 122 -35.40 -16.89 12.86
N ASN A 123 -36.25 -17.71 12.24
CA ASN A 123 -37.68 -17.47 12.15
C ASN A 123 -38.17 -17.33 13.59
N ILE A 124 -38.15 -16.10 14.12
CA ILE A 124 -38.95 -15.72 15.28
C ILE A 124 -40.37 -15.74 14.74
N ALA A 125 -40.96 -16.93 14.81
CA ALA A 125 -42.37 -17.13 14.61
C ALA A 125 -43.09 -16.26 15.65
N HIS A 126 -43.46 -15.05 15.25
CA HIS A 126 -44.30 -14.18 16.04
C HIS A 126 -45.74 -14.69 15.93
N ASN A 127 -46.04 -15.76 16.67
CA ASN A 127 -47.40 -16.08 17.04
C ASN A 127 -47.82 -15.06 18.09
N GLY A 128 -48.52 -14.02 17.65
CA GLY A 128 -48.96 -12.90 18.48
C GLY A 128 -50.16 -12.20 17.88
N ASN A 129 -51.27 -12.91 17.88
CA ASN A 129 -52.61 -12.43 17.54
C ASN A 129 -53.01 -11.28 18.50
N LEU A 130 -53.02 -10.03 18.04
CA LEU A 130 -53.79 -8.95 18.65
C LEU A 130 -54.50 -8.16 17.56
N LYS A 131 -55.82 -8.34 17.54
CA LYS A 131 -56.78 -7.51 16.83
C LYS A 131 -56.76 -6.13 17.49
N GLU A 132 -56.38 -5.10 16.75
CA GLU A 132 -56.92 -3.77 17.00
C GLU A 132 -57.53 -3.19 15.74
N ASN A 133 -58.71 -2.64 15.98
CA ASN A 133 -59.77 -2.31 15.07
C ASN A 133 -59.91 -0.80 15.15
N VAL A 134 -59.40 -0.03 14.19
CA VAL A 134 -59.69 1.41 14.11
C VAL A 134 -59.83 1.86 12.65
N HIS A 135 -61.10 2.08 12.32
CA HIS A 135 -61.67 3.16 11.52
C HIS A 135 -60.80 3.89 10.46
N THR A 136 -61.30 3.76 9.24
CA THR A 136 -61.09 4.59 8.05
C THR A 136 -61.49 6.05 8.26
N SER A 137 -60.61 6.98 7.89
CA SER A 137 -61.02 8.27 7.38
C SER A 137 -60.09 8.72 6.24
N ASP A 138 -60.74 9.11 5.14
CA ASP A 138 -60.17 9.68 3.93
C ASP A 138 -59.42 10.98 4.23
N ILE A 139 -58.13 11.04 3.88
CA ILE A 139 -57.40 12.30 3.71
C ILE A 139 -56.62 12.25 2.41
N LYS A 140 -57.15 12.98 1.42
CA LYS A 140 -56.55 13.33 0.15
C LYS A 140 -55.57 14.48 0.37
N VAL A 141 -54.27 14.22 0.36
CA VAL A 141 -53.23 15.28 0.25
C VAL A 141 -52.19 14.91 -0.80
N ARG A 142 -51.88 15.95 -1.57
CA ARG A 142 -51.08 16.04 -2.78
C ARG A 142 -49.64 16.35 -2.41
N GLY A 143 -48.69 15.62 -2.98
CA GLY A 143 -47.35 16.14 -3.29
C GLY A 143 -46.18 15.70 -2.42
N SER A 144 -45.07 15.47 -3.12
CA SER A 144 -43.66 15.66 -2.73
C SER A 144 -42.82 14.38 -2.61
N LEU A 145 -41.80 14.33 -3.47
CA LEU A 145 -40.66 13.41 -3.48
C LEU A 145 -40.00 13.32 -2.10
N LYS A 146 -39.66 12.11 -1.66
CA LYS A 146 -38.41 11.83 -0.93
C LYS A 146 -37.92 10.41 -1.21
N ASP A 147 -36.70 10.34 -1.72
CA ASP A 147 -35.86 9.16 -1.78
C ASP A 147 -35.59 8.64 -0.36
N ASN A 148 -35.82 7.35 -0.15
CA ASN A 148 -35.52 6.66 1.10
C ASN A 148 -34.45 5.61 0.82
N VAL A 149 -33.18 6.04 0.86
CA VAL A 149 -32.01 5.16 0.83
C VAL A 149 -31.60 4.91 2.27
N ASP A 150 -32.03 3.77 2.80
CA ASP A 150 -31.64 3.27 4.12
C ASP A 150 -30.14 2.89 4.09
N SER A 151 -29.30 3.87 4.44
CA SER A 151 -27.86 3.67 4.60
C SER A 151 -27.57 3.33 6.06
N GLN A 152 -27.37 2.05 6.34
CA GLN A 152 -26.79 1.59 7.61
C GLN A 152 -25.37 2.18 7.77
N PRO A 153 -25.01 2.83 8.88
CA PRO A 153 -23.66 3.33 9.08
C PRO A 153 -22.71 2.16 9.32
N LEU A 154 -21.72 2.02 8.43
CA LEU A 154 -20.52 1.19 8.64
C LEU A 154 -19.89 1.58 9.98
N ARG A 155 -19.78 0.61 10.89
CA ARG A 155 -19.00 0.75 12.12
C ARG A 155 -17.53 0.89 11.75
N VAL A 156 -17.05 2.13 11.72
CA VAL A 156 -15.62 2.45 11.66
C VAL A 156 -14.99 1.96 12.96
N LEU A 157 -14.23 0.86 12.89
CA LEU A 157 -13.26 0.51 13.92
C LEU A 157 -12.25 1.67 13.99
N LYS A 158 -12.36 2.49 15.03
CA LYS A 158 -11.32 3.46 15.40
C LYS A 158 -10.09 2.67 15.85
N GLN A 159 -9.23 2.29 14.92
CA GLN A 159 -7.84 1.98 15.23
C GLN A 159 -7.10 3.32 15.34
N SER A 160 -7.03 3.83 16.56
CA SER A 160 -6.22 5.01 16.89
C SER A 160 -4.73 4.60 16.89
N PHE A 161 -4.10 4.64 15.72
CA PHE A 161 -2.64 4.67 15.64
C PHE A 161 -2.19 6.12 15.73
N LEU A 162 -2.16 6.65 16.95
CA LEU A 162 -1.36 7.82 17.27
C LEU A 162 0.09 7.33 17.38
N THR A 163 0.82 7.32 16.27
CA THR A 163 2.28 7.27 16.29
C THR A 163 2.76 8.54 16.98
N LYS A 164 2.95 8.47 18.30
CA LYS A 164 3.68 9.48 19.06
C LYS A 164 5.10 9.51 18.53
N PHE A 165 5.37 10.46 17.62
CA PHE A 165 6.72 10.92 17.35
C PHE A 165 7.25 11.54 18.65
N ILE A 166 8.15 10.83 19.32
CA ILE A 166 8.95 11.39 20.40
C ILE A 166 10.03 12.24 19.73
N PRO A 167 10.07 13.57 19.93
CA PRO A 167 11.19 14.37 19.49
C PRO A 167 12.37 14.00 20.39
N LEU A 168 13.45 13.48 19.81
CA LEU A 168 14.74 13.40 20.48
C LEU A 168 15.27 14.83 20.68
N THR A 169 14.95 15.43 21.82
CA THR A 169 15.62 16.62 22.32
C THR A 169 17.02 16.21 22.77
N SER A 170 17.99 16.45 21.90
CA SER A 170 19.42 16.45 22.27
C SER A 170 19.74 17.80 22.89
N GLU A 171 19.41 17.97 24.17
CA GLU A 171 19.97 19.06 24.98
C GLU A 171 20.97 18.47 25.97
N ARG A 172 22.21 18.94 25.82
CA ARG A 172 23.35 18.69 26.69
C ARG A 172 23.38 19.87 27.64
N GLU A 173 22.86 19.70 28.85
CA GLU A 173 23.08 20.60 29.99
C GLU A 173 23.67 19.80 31.15
N GLU A 174 24.89 20.19 31.55
CA GLU A 174 25.48 19.87 32.85
C GLU A 174 24.70 20.67 33.92
N VAL A 175 23.99 20.01 34.83
CA VAL A 175 23.54 20.62 36.09
C VAL A 175 23.62 19.59 37.22
N GLU A 176 24.12 20.09 38.34
CA GLU A 176 24.56 19.46 39.59
C GLU A 176 23.51 18.63 40.36
N ASP A 177 24.03 17.71 41.18
CA ASP A 177 23.32 16.80 42.09
C ASP A 177 22.39 17.52 43.10
N PRO A 178 21.14 17.03 43.28
CA PRO A 178 20.35 17.31 44.48
C PRO A 178 20.35 16.13 45.48
N PRO A 179 20.12 16.40 46.78
CA PRO A 179 20.37 15.46 47.86
C PRO A 179 19.25 14.41 48.03
N LEU A 180 19.68 13.25 48.52
CA LEU A 180 18.90 12.11 48.97
C LEU A 180 17.76 12.52 49.92
N SER A 181 16.52 12.18 49.52
CA SER A 181 15.41 12.02 50.46
C SER A 181 14.84 10.60 50.33
N GLU A 182 14.97 9.85 51.43
CA GLU A 182 14.28 8.59 51.69
C GLU A 182 12.78 8.86 51.81
N TYR A 183 11.99 8.31 50.89
CA TYR A 183 10.58 8.01 51.17
C TYR A 183 10.27 6.62 50.63
N GLY A 184 10.07 5.69 51.55
CA GLY A 184 9.47 4.39 51.28
C GLY A 184 8.01 4.59 50.87
N SER A 185 7.64 4.01 49.74
CA SER A 185 6.25 3.83 49.34
C SER A 185 6.10 2.45 48.75
N ASP A 186 5.52 1.59 49.57
CA ASP A 186 5.12 0.22 49.32
C ASP A 186 3.87 0.26 48.43
N THR A 187 4.03 0.03 47.12
CA THR A 187 2.90 -0.12 46.19
C THR A 187 3.14 -1.37 45.35
N SER A 188 2.52 -2.46 45.81
CA SER A 188 2.30 -3.70 45.09
C SER A 188 1.37 -3.47 43.90
N ASP A 189 1.94 -3.30 42.71
CA ASP A 189 1.25 -3.38 41.41
C ASP A 189 2.17 -4.14 40.43
N GLU A 190 2.45 -5.41 40.74
CA GLU A 190 3.03 -6.37 39.81
C GLU A 190 1.86 -7.04 39.07
N ASP A 191 1.62 -6.73 37.78
CA ASP A 191 0.96 -7.66 36.83
C ASP A 191 0.70 -7.11 35.40
N SER A 192 1.32 -6.01 34.95
CA SER A 192 1.00 -5.41 33.61
C SER A 192 2.18 -5.27 32.62
N GLU A 193 3.25 -6.07 32.70
CA GLU A 193 4.46 -5.87 31.86
C GLU A 193 4.57 -6.75 30.58
N ASN A 194 3.59 -7.59 30.23
CA ASN A 194 3.81 -8.61 29.20
C ASN A 194 3.43 -8.23 27.75
N GLU A 195 2.62 -7.21 27.48
CA GLU A 195 2.16 -6.89 26.10
C GLU A 195 3.15 -6.06 25.28
N ASP A 196 4.12 -5.38 25.91
CA ASP A 196 5.07 -4.51 25.19
C ASP A 196 6.20 -5.26 24.48
N SER A 197 6.44 -6.52 24.82
CA SER A 197 7.55 -7.30 24.26
C SER A 197 7.35 -7.76 22.81
N GLU A 198 6.11 -8.09 22.41
CA GLU A 198 5.84 -8.63 21.07
C GLU A 198 5.89 -7.55 19.98
N ASN A 199 5.31 -6.37 20.25
CA ASN A 199 5.29 -5.25 19.30
C ASN A 199 6.69 -4.74 18.94
N ASN A 200 7.64 -4.82 19.89
CA ASN A 200 9.02 -4.39 19.68
C ASN A 200 9.77 -5.28 18.67
N ASN A 201 9.46 -6.58 18.63
CA ASN A 201 10.10 -7.52 17.72
C ASN A 201 9.66 -7.26 16.27
N ASP A 202 8.37 -7.01 16.04
CA ASP A 202 7.85 -6.73 14.70
C ASP A 202 8.46 -5.46 14.10
N GLU A 203 8.61 -4.40 14.90
CA GLU A 203 9.24 -3.16 14.44
C GLU A 203 10.73 -3.36 14.11
N ALA A 204 11.44 -4.16 14.90
CA ALA A 204 12.84 -4.50 14.64
C ALA A 204 13.00 -5.29 13.33
N VAL A 205 12.12 -6.26 13.08
CA VAL A 205 12.06 -7.02 11.83
C VAL A 205 11.78 -6.10 10.64
N LEU A 206 10.78 -5.22 10.75
CA LEU A 206 10.42 -4.27 9.70
C LEU A 206 11.60 -3.37 9.34
N LYS A 207 12.27 -2.76 10.32
CA LYS A 207 13.48 -1.96 10.11
C LYS A 207 14.62 -2.79 9.49
N GLY A 208 14.73 -4.07 9.86
CA GLY A 208 15.68 -5.00 9.26
C GLY A 208 15.45 -5.17 7.76
N VAL A 209 14.19 -5.41 7.35
CA VAL A 209 13.82 -5.58 5.94
C VAL A 209 13.99 -4.28 5.16
N GLU A 210 13.62 -3.13 5.73
CA GLU A 210 13.85 -1.82 5.10
C GLU A 210 15.33 -1.59 4.82
N ARG A 211 16.20 -1.82 5.81
CA ARG A 211 17.66 -1.72 5.64
C ARG A 211 18.18 -2.67 4.57
N LEU A 212 17.67 -3.90 4.53
CA LEU A 212 18.05 -4.87 3.50
C LEU A 212 17.65 -4.41 2.10
N LEU A 213 16.42 -3.90 1.94
CA LEU A 213 15.93 -3.33 0.69
C LEU A 213 16.82 -2.17 0.24
N LEU A 214 17.03 -1.17 1.10
CA LEU A 214 17.83 0.00 0.78
C LEU A 214 19.28 -0.36 0.46
N ARG A 215 19.89 -1.30 1.20
CA ARG A 215 21.24 -1.79 0.91
C ARG A 215 21.31 -2.49 -0.44
N THR A 216 20.31 -3.31 -0.77
CA THR A 216 20.25 -4.02 -2.06
C THR A 216 20.12 -3.03 -3.21
N LEU A 217 19.28 -2.00 -3.05
CA LEU A 217 19.13 -0.95 -4.05
C LEU A 217 20.40 -0.11 -4.21
N ALA A 218 21.06 0.24 -3.11
CA ALA A 218 22.35 0.95 -3.15
C ALA A 218 23.44 0.14 -3.88
N ASN A 219 23.51 -1.17 -3.61
CA ASN A 219 24.43 -2.07 -4.32
C ASN A 219 24.08 -2.20 -5.81
N ALA A 220 22.79 -2.31 -6.15
CA ALA A 220 22.35 -2.35 -7.54
C ALA A 220 22.71 -1.05 -8.27
N ASN A 221 22.60 0.10 -7.58
CA ASN A 221 22.97 1.39 -8.12
C ASN A 221 24.47 1.58 -8.35
N ALA A 222 25.33 0.89 -7.59
CA ALA A 222 26.77 0.92 -7.84
C ALA A 222 27.16 0.27 -9.18
N ASN A 223 26.28 -0.58 -9.76
CA ASN A 223 26.51 -1.19 -11.06
C ASN A 223 25.96 -0.28 -12.17
N PRO A 224 26.78 0.16 -13.15
CA PRO A 224 26.33 1.07 -14.20
C PRO A 224 25.23 0.46 -15.09
N ASP A 225 25.22 -0.86 -15.25
CA ASP A 225 24.24 -1.56 -16.10
C ASP A 225 22.90 -1.83 -15.39
N LEU A 226 22.91 -1.91 -14.06
CA LEU A 226 21.74 -2.25 -13.23
C LEU A 226 21.22 -1.05 -12.43
N GLY A 227 21.87 0.10 -12.57
CA GLY A 227 21.59 1.28 -11.78
C GLY A 227 20.21 1.86 -12.05
N ILE A 228 19.52 2.17 -10.95
CA ILE A 228 18.30 2.99 -10.92
C ILE A 228 18.65 4.46 -11.08
N GLY A 229 19.89 4.86 -10.77
CA GLY A 229 20.40 6.22 -10.94
C GLY A 229 20.27 6.70 -12.37
N GLU A 230 19.38 7.65 -12.59
CA GLU A 230 19.25 8.36 -13.86
C GLU A 230 18.89 9.80 -13.51
N ASP A 231 19.71 10.74 -13.94
CA ASP A 231 19.48 12.16 -13.71
C ASP A 231 18.31 12.65 -14.56
N LEU A 232 17.13 12.60 -13.96
CA LEU A 232 15.92 13.15 -14.53
C LEU A 232 15.70 14.54 -13.95
N HIS A 233 15.24 15.47 -14.79
CA HIS A 233 14.71 16.73 -14.27
C HIS A 233 13.53 16.44 -13.32
N PRO A 234 13.29 17.31 -12.33
CA PRO A 234 12.10 17.22 -11.50
C PRO A 234 10.83 17.13 -12.33
N MET A 235 10.03 16.10 -12.07
CA MET A 235 8.83 15.76 -12.79
C MET A 235 7.72 15.36 -11.83
N LEU A 236 6.54 15.12 -12.38
CA LEU A 236 5.42 14.56 -11.65
C LEU A 236 5.63 13.06 -11.48
N THR A 237 5.51 12.59 -10.25
CA THR A 237 5.56 11.19 -9.86
C THR A 237 4.13 10.69 -9.64
N SER A 238 3.72 9.71 -10.45
CA SER A 238 2.43 9.02 -10.35
C SER A 238 2.64 7.66 -9.70
N VAL A 239 1.76 7.32 -8.76
CA VAL A 239 1.80 6.06 -8.01
C VAL A 239 0.61 5.21 -8.42
N LEU A 240 0.90 3.98 -8.83
CA LEU A 240 -0.10 3.03 -9.29
C LEU A 240 -0.07 1.75 -8.46
N LEU A 241 -1.22 1.12 -8.32
CA LEU A 241 -1.43 -0.15 -7.64
C LEU A 241 -2.22 -1.07 -8.56
N ARG A 242 -1.78 -2.31 -8.72
CA ARG A 242 -2.54 -3.33 -9.43
C ARG A 242 -3.49 -4.02 -8.46
N ALA A 243 -4.78 -3.97 -8.74
CA ALA A 243 -5.83 -4.47 -7.86
C ALA A 243 -7.07 -4.92 -8.66
N PRO A 244 -7.92 -5.82 -8.12
CA PRO A 244 -9.17 -6.22 -8.76
C PRO A 244 -10.09 -5.01 -9.01
N ARG A 245 -11.02 -5.11 -9.96
CA ARG A 245 -12.02 -4.04 -10.21
C ARG A 245 -12.90 -3.76 -9.00
N ARG A 246 -13.19 -4.78 -8.19
CA ARG A 246 -13.93 -4.62 -6.93
C ARG A 246 -13.15 -3.94 -5.79
N PHE A 247 -11.86 -3.65 -5.98
CA PHE A 247 -11.10 -2.88 -5.00
C PHE A 247 -11.75 -1.50 -4.86
N VAL A 248 -12.07 -1.07 -3.64
CA VAL A 248 -12.65 0.25 -3.39
C VAL A 248 -11.83 0.94 -2.32
N HIS A 249 -11.32 2.12 -2.65
CA HIS A 249 -10.61 2.97 -1.70
C HIS A 249 -10.79 4.44 -2.11
N PRO A 250 -11.09 5.36 -1.17
CA PRO A 250 -11.45 6.74 -1.49
C PRO A 250 -10.36 7.52 -2.25
N ASN A 251 -9.08 7.21 -1.97
CA ASN A 251 -7.94 7.91 -2.56
C ASN A 251 -7.32 7.20 -3.78
N TRP A 252 -8.00 6.20 -4.35
CA TRP A 252 -7.52 5.49 -5.53
C TRP A 252 -8.57 5.53 -6.63
N VAL A 253 -8.13 5.87 -7.83
CA VAL A 253 -8.99 6.01 -9.01
C VAL A 253 -8.65 4.91 -10.02
N PRO A 254 -9.63 4.16 -10.54
CA PRO A 254 -9.36 3.10 -11.50
C PRO A 254 -8.89 3.69 -12.84
N ARG A 255 -7.88 3.06 -13.45
CA ARG A 255 -7.22 3.49 -14.69
C ARG A 255 -7.15 2.36 -15.71
N GLN A 256 -8.31 1.96 -16.24
CA GLN A 256 -8.40 0.87 -17.22
C GLN A 256 -7.59 1.13 -18.50
N ASN A 257 -7.43 2.40 -18.90
CA ASN A 257 -6.62 2.79 -20.05
C ASN A 257 -5.12 2.51 -19.87
N MET A 258 -4.64 2.33 -18.64
CA MET A 258 -3.24 2.05 -18.32
C MET A 258 -2.92 0.56 -18.30
N THR A 259 -3.94 -0.30 -18.24
CA THR A 259 -3.77 -1.75 -18.03
C THR A 259 -2.92 -2.40 -19.10
N ARG A 260 -3.20 -2.14 -20.38
CA ARG A 260 -2.44 -2.76 -21.49
C ARG A 260 -0.94 -2.45 -21.43
N ASP A 261 -0.58 -1.19 -21.25
CA ASP A 261 0.83 -0.76 -21.31
C ASP A 261 1.63 -1.25 -20.09
N MET A 262 1.00 -1.26 -18.92
CA MET A 262 1.63 -1.72 -17.69
C MET A 262 1.68 -3.24 -17.59
N ASP A 263 0.66 -3.94 -18.08
CA ASP A 263 0.67 -5.41 -18.12
C ASP A 263 1.71 -5.91 -19.12
N LEU A 264 1.93 -5.22 -20.25
CA LEU A 264 3.07 -5.52 -21.13
C LEU A 264 4.42 -5.37 -20.41
N ALA A 265 4.58 -4.34 -19.58
CA ALA A 265 5.78 -4.15 -18.78
C ALA A 265 5.94 -5.26 -17.71
N LEU A 266 4.84 -5.69 -17.08
CA LEU A 266 4.83 -6.81 -16.15
C LEU A 266 5.11 -8.16 -16.81
N HIS A 267 4.60 -8.38 -18.02
CA HIS A 267 4.86 -9.61 -18.78
C HIS A 267 6.35 -9.70 -19.15
N ALA A 268 6.93 -8.61 -19.64
CA ALA A 268 8.37 -8.55 -19.91
C ALA A 268 9.22 -8.82 -18.66
N PHE A 269 8.75 -8.39 -17.49
CA PHE A 269 9.41 -8.67 -16.21
C PHE A 269 9.27 -10.13 -15.73
N ASN A 270 8.13 -10.77 -16.01
CA ASN A 270 7.88 -12.15 -15.59
C ASN A 270 8.43 -13.19 -16.56
N ASP A 271 8.83 -12.81 -17.78
CA ASP A 271 9.41 -13.71 -18.75
C ASP A 271 10.78 -14.24 -18.25
N PRO A 272 10.90 -15.53 -17.92
CA PRO A 272 12.12 -16.10 -17.35
C PRO A 272 13.30 -16.08 -18.34
N SER A 273 13.03 -15.93 -19.65
CA SER A 273 14.05 -15.90 -20.69
C SER A 273 15.05 -14.75 -20.52
N HIS A 274 14.68 -13.68 -19.82
CA HIS A 274 15.56 -12.55 -19.54
C HIS A 274 16.54 -12.77 -18.38
N SER A 275 16.41 -13.86 -17.61
CA SER A 275 17.20 -14.06 -16.39
C SER A 275 18.53 -14.82 -16.56
N ASN A 276 18.75 -15.49 -17.71
CA ASN A 276 19.88 -16.41 -17.87
C ASN A 276 20.98 -16.00 -18.87
N ASP A 277 20.78 -14.96 -19.69
CA ASP A 277 21.81 -14.56 -20.65
C ASP A 277 22.73 -13.47 -20.11
N ASN A 278 23.72 -13.91 -19.32
CA ASN A 278 24.94 -13.15 -19.05
C ASN A 278 25.86 -13.02 -20.28
N HIS A 279 25.44 -13.51 -21.44
CA HIS A 279 26.10 -13.29 -22.72
C HIS A 279 25.19 -12.45 -23.64
N GLN A 280 25.31 -11.13 -23.51
CA GLN A 280 24.79 -10.19 -24.51
C GLN A 280 25.48 -10.42 -25.85
N THR A 281 24.98 -11.33 -26.68
CA THR A 281 25.15 -11.23 -28.14
C THR A 281 23.99 -10.41 -28.68
N SER A 282 24.31 -9.16 -28.98
CA SER A 282 23.48 -8.14 -29.61
C SER A 282 22.69 -8.64 -30.84
N ALA A 283 21.38 -8.90 -30.75
CA ALA A 283 20.47 -8.81 -31.93
C ALA A 283 18.97 -9.08 -31.64
N SER A 284 18.34 -8.48 -30.62
CA SER A 284 16.86 -8.30 -30.65
C SER A 284 16.39 -7.26 -29.63
N LYS A 285 16.91 -6.03 -29.75
CA LYS A 285 16.39 -4.88 -28.99
C LYS A 285 15.00 -4.53 -29.52
N SER A 286 13.94 -5.14 -28.95
CA SER A 286 12.60 -4.58 -29.08
C SER A 286 12.64 -3.17 -28.48
N LYS A 287 12.26 -2.17 -29.28
CA LYS A 287 12.39 -0.75 -28.95
C LYS A 287 11.33 -0.32 -27.92
N SER A 288 11.33 -0.91 -26.72
CA SER A 288 10.62 -0.29 -25.60
C SER A 288 11.32 1.03 -25.28
N LYS A 289 10.67 2.15 -25.61
CA LYS A 289 11.24 3.50 -25.51
C LYS A 289 11.43 3.97 -24.06
N ILE A 290 10.81 3.30 -23.08
CA ILE A 290 10.76 3.75 -21.69
C ILE A 290 11.48 2.72 -20.82
N LYS A 291 12.48 3.18 -20.05
CA LYS A 291 13.22 2.36 -19.10
C LYS A 291 12.28 1.94 -17.97
N THR A 292 12.11 0.63 -17.82
CA THR A 292 11.33 0.03 -16.72
C THR A 292 12.29 -0.77 -15.85
N GLU A 293 12.44 -0.35 -14.61
CA GLU A 293 13.22 -1.04 -13.58
C GLU A 293 12.26 -1.86 -12.72
N CYS A 294 12.66 -3.06 -12.32
CA CYS A 294 11.79 -3.98 -11.59
C CYS A 294 12.49 -4.50 -10.33
N ILE A 295 11.75 -4.50 -9.23
CA ILE A 295 12.21 -4.90 -7.91
C ILE A 295 11.25 -5.97 -7.42
N ARG A 296 11.80 -7.14 -7.08
CA ARG A 296 11.03 -8.26 -6.53
C ARG A 296 11.39 -8.45 -5.07
N VAL A 297 10.39 -8.39 -4.21
CA VAL A 297 10.53 -8.76 -2.79
C VAL A 297 9.78 -10.06 -2.57
N ARG A 298 10.51 -11.10 -2.17
CA ARG A 298 9.93 -12.40 -1.81
C ARG A 298 9.97 -12.58 -0.31
N CYS A 299 8.80 -12.78 0.29
CA CYS A 299 8.71 -13.27 1.65
C CYS A 299 8.72 -14.79 1.59
N HIS A 300 9.80 -15.42 2.04
CA HIS A 300 9.78 -16.86 2.28
C HIS A 300 8.90 -17.10 3.49
N ALA A 301 7.62 -17.44 3.26
CA ALA A 301 6.84 -18.10 4.30
C ALA A 301 7.63 -19.35 4.71
N SER A 302 7.81 -19.55 6.03
CA SER A 302 8.45 -20.75 6.55
C SER A 302 7.82 -21.97 5.87
N ASN A 303 8.67 -22.92 5.47
CA ASN A 303 8.45 -23.99 4.49
C ASN A 303 7.39 -25.06 4.92
N THR A 304 6.41 -24.66 5.73
CA THR A 304 5.45 -25.52 6.42
C THR A 304 4.35 -26.07 5.50
N ASP A 305 4.17 -25.51 4.29
CA ASP A 305 3.03 -25.82 3.41
C ASP A 305 3.38 -26.53 2.08
N GLN A 306 4.59 -27.08 1.91
CA GLN A 306 4.90 -27.89 0.72
C GLN A 306 4.06 -29.19 0.61
N ARG A 307 3.21 -29.52 1.60
CA ARG A 307 2.50 -30.80 1.66
C ARG A 307 1.10 -30.81 1.02
N SER A 308 0.59 -29.70 0.51
CA SER A 308 -0.80 -29.62 -0.01
C SER A 308 -0.92 -29.45 -1.54
N LYS A 309 0.21 -29.40 -2.28
CA LYS A 309 0.19 -29.17 -3.73
C LYS A 309 -0.07 -30.42 -4.58
N GLU A 310 0.01 -31.63 -4.02
CA GLU A 310 -0.13 -32.89 -4.78
C GLU A 310 -1.58 -33.40 -4.93
N THR A 311 -2.61 -32.70 -4.43
CA THR A 311 -4.00 -33.24 -4.41
C THR A 311 -4.99 -32.54 -5.36
N LEU A 312 -4.55 -31.62 -6.23
CA LEU A 312 -5.45 -30.82 -7.09
C LEU A 312 -5.39 -31.11 -8.60
N GLU A 313 -4.54 -32.03 -9.07
CA GLU A 313 -4.41 -32.37 -10.49
C GLU A 313 -5.45 -33.42 -10.99
N SER A 314 -6.61 -33.56 -10.35
CA SER A 314 -7.60 -34.59 -10.71
C SER A 314 -9.03 -34.08 -10.95
N ALA A 315 -9.21 -32.78 -11.16
CA ALA A 315 -10.52 -32.17 -11.44
C ALA A 315 -10.64 -31.66 -12.89
N ASP A 316 -10.13 -32.43 -13.86
CA ASP A 316 -10.48 -32.26 -15.27
C ASP A 316 -11.91 -32.78 -15.48
N SER A 317 -12.94 -31.94 -15.31
CA SER A 317 -14.28 -32.02 -15.93
C SER A 317 -15.33 -31.22 -15.13
N ALA A 318 -15.32 -29.90 -15.25
CA ALA A 318 -16.50 -29.09 -14.94
C ALA A 318 -16.44 -27.81 -15.78
N ASP A 319 -16.57 -28.01 -17.09
CA ASP A 319 -16.93 -26.97 -18.04
C ASP A 319 -18.26 -26.33 -17.57
N ASN A 320 -18.37 -24.99 -17.66
CA ASN A 320 -19.61 -24.21 -17.56
C ASN A 320 -20.02 -23.59 -16.19
N VAL A 321 -19.10 -22.95 -15.45
CA VAL A 321 -19.43 -22.11 -14.28
C VAL A 321 -19.10 -20.62 -14.54
N SER A 322 -20.17 -19.85 -14.79
CA SER A 322 -20.37 -18.39 -14.65
C SER A 322 -19.27 -17.39 -15.09
N THR A 323 -19.36 -16.92 -16.33
CA THR A 323 -18.58 -15.80 -16.90
C THR A 323 -18.77 -14.44 -16.22
N ALA A 324 -19.80 -14.27 -15.37
CA ALA A 324 -20.14 -12.97 -14.77
C ALA A 324 -19.30 -12.63 -13.52
N GLN A 325 -18.71 -13.62 -12.85
CA GLN A 325 -17.88 -13.36 -11.68
C GLN A 325 -16.44 -12.95 -12.05
N ASP A 326 -16.02 -13.28 -13.27
CA ASP A 326 -14.65 -13.03 -13.74
C ASP A 326 -14.35 -11.54 -13.98
N GLU A 327 -15.36 -10.71 -14.29
CA GLU A 327 -15.11 -9.30 -14.63
C GLU A 327 -14.69 -8.45 -13.41
N ASP A 328 -15.27 -8.68 -12.24
CA ASP A 328 -14.95 -7.96 -11.00
C ASP A 328 -13.59 -8.39 -10.41
N ASP A 329 -13.17 -9.60 -10.78
CA ASP A 329 -11.91 -10.23 -10.42
C ASP A 329 -10.74 -9.80 -11.33
N GLU A 330 -11.03 -9.16 -12.46
CA GLU A 330 -10.00 -8.67 -13.39
C GLU A 330 -9.09 -7.65 -12.69
N LEU A 331 -7.78 -7.95 -12.68
CA LEU A 331 -6.78 -7.04 -12.14
C LEU A 331 -6.58 -5.85 -13.09
N ILE A 332 -6.86 -4.65 -12.60
CA ILE A 332 -6.62 -3.39 -13.30
C ILE A 332 -5.63 -2.52 -12.53
N TRP A 333 -5.17 -1.45 -13.15
CA TRP A 333 -4.35 -0.45 -12.47
C TRP A 333 -5.20 0.63 -11.86
N TRP A 334 -4.90 0.97 -10.62
CA TRP A 334 -5.46 2.06 -9.85
C TRP A 334 -4.38 3.12 -9.66
N ALA A 335 -4.72 4.39 -9.86
CA ALA A 335 -3.81 5.50 -9.59
C ALA A 335 -4.19 6.16 -8.26
N TRP A 336 -3.19 6.51 -7.46
CA TRP A 336 -3.41 7.37 -6.31
C TRP A 336 -3.89 8.76 -6.77
N ASP A 337 -4.91 9.32 -6.13
CA ASP A 337 -5.52 10.60 -6.51
C ASP A 337 -4.69 11.84 -6.07
N GLY A 338 -3.54 11.61 -5.46
CA GLY A 338 -2.60 12.68 -5.13
C GLY A 338 -1.55 12.91 -6.20
N LYS A 339 -0.65 13.86 -5.92
CA LYS A 339 0.48 14.20 -6.78
C LYS A 339 1.75 14.34 -5.94
N ILE A 340 2.87 13.86 -6.45
CA ILE A 340 4.19 14.14 -5.88
C ILE A 340 5.00 14.82 -6.97
N GLU A 341 5.32 16.08 -6.77
CA GLU A 341 6.11 16.88 -7.70
C GLU A 341 7.52 17.00 -7.15
N GLY A 342 8.51 16.53 -7.92
CA GLY A 342 9.91 16.67 -7.54
C GLY A 342 10.38 18.12 -7.54
N PHE A 343 11.52 18.38 -6.91
CA PHE A 343 12.25 19.63 -7.00
C PHE A 343 13.76 19.36 -6.91
N SER A 344 14.59 20.16 -7.59
CA SER A 344 16.05 20.00 -7.59
C SER A 344 16.79 21.22 -7.03
N GLU A 345 16.07 22.30 -6.74
CA GLU A 345 16.63 23.54 -6.16
C GLU A 345 16.76 23.34 -4.64
N TRP A 346 17.94 23.60 -4.07
CA TRP A 346 18.19 23.54 -2.63
C TRP A 346 19.03 24.71 -2.15
#